data_AF-A0A1W1YL23-F1
#
_entry.id   AF-A0A1W1YL23-F1
#
_cell.length_a   1.000
_cell.length_b   1.000
_cell.length_c   1.000
_cell.angle_alpha   90.00
_cell.angle_beta   90.00
_cell.angle_gamma   90.00
#
_symmetry.space_group_name_H-M   'P 1'
#
loop_
_entity.id
_entity.type
_entity.pdbx_description
1 polymer ?
#
loop_
_entity_poly.entity_id
_entity_poly.type
_entity_poly.pdbx_seq_one_letter_code
_entity_poly.pdbx_strand_id
1 'polypeptide(L)'
;MDGLDIRPGTRHLLGRVSGSGELAAYLRILPPGMVFPEVGLGRLVVASPYRGKGLGHRLLEQAFCETGQLWSGKNIRIAAQVYLKKFYLSHGFTTISRNYLEDGIPHVDMCLTNS
;
A
#
# COMPACT_ATOMS: atom_id res chain seq x y z
N MET A 1 12.41 11.85 4.61
CA MET A 1 11.03 11.75 4.08
C MET A 1 11.09 11.98 2.59
N ASP A 2 10.35 11.21 1.80
CA ASP A 2 10.43 11.19 0.32
C ASP A 2 9.73 12.38 -0.38
N GLY A 3 9.07 13.26 0.38
CA GLY A 3 8.38 14.44 -0.15
C GLY A 3 7.06 14.14 -0.88
N LEU A 4 6.64 12.87 -0.96
CA LEU A 4 5.45 12.46 -1.70
C LEU A 4 4.15 12.66 -0.90
N ASP A 5 4.25 12.73 0.42
CA ASP A 5 3.12 12.89 1.33
C ASP A 5 2.32 14.19 1.08
N ILE A 6 2.99 15.26 0.65
CA ILE A 6 2.37 16.58 0.45
C ILE A 6 1.96 16.85 -1.01
N ARG A 7 2.17 15.88 -1.90
CA ARG A 7 1.92 16.08 -3.33
C ARG A 7 0.40 16.10 -3.60
N PRO A 8 -0.08 16.98 -4.49
CA PRO A 8 -1.48 16.97 -4.90
C PRO A 8 -1.89 15.59 -5.43
N GLY A 9 -3.06 15.12 -5.00
CA GLY A 9 -3.58 13.81 -5.40
C GLY A 9 -3.15 12.65 -4.50
N THR A 10 -2.16 12.83 -3.61
CA THR A 10 -1.84 11.83 -2.58
C THR A 10 -3.04 11.64 -1.64
N ARG A 11 -3.30 10.40 -1.23
CA ARG A 11 -4.30 10.04 -0.22
C ARG A 11 -3.66 9.26 0.91
N HIS A 12 -4.26 9.41 2.09
CA HIS A 12 -3.78 8.80 3.34
C HIS A 12 -4.95 8.07 4.00
N LEU A 13 -4.86 6.75 4.03
CA LEU A 13 -5.80 5.93 4.79
C LEU A 13 -5.33 5.81 6.23
N LEU A 14 -6.21 6.15 7.17
CA LEU A 14 -5.93 6.14 8.60
C LEU A 14 -6.90 5.19 9.31
N GLY A 15 -6.36 4.09 9.84
CA GLY A 15 -7.10 3.18 10.70
C GLY A 15 -7.00 3.66 12.14
N ARG A 16 -8.10 4.18 12.70
CA ARG A 16 -8.17 4.65 14.09
C ARG A 16 -8.99 3.73 14.97
N VAL A 17 -8.59 3.58 16.23
CA VAL A 17 -9.34 2.82 17.23
C VAL A 17 -10.57 3.61 17.64
N SER A 18 -11.74 2.96 17.62
CA SER A 18 -12.99 3.57 18.06
C SER A 18 -12.91 3.96 19.54
N GLY A 19 -13.45 5.13 19.89
CA GLY A 19 -13.39 5.69 21.23
C GLY A 19 -12.10 6.48 21.51
N SER A 20 -10.92 5.83 21.46
CA SER A 20 -9.65 6.51 21.79
C SER A 20 -9.10 7.40 20.66
N GLY A 21 -9.44 7.11 19.40
CA GLY A 21 -8.92 7.84 18.24
C GLY A 21 -7.45 7.54 17.90
N GLU A 22 -6.81 6.62 18.63
CA GLU A 22 -5.43 6.21 18.43
C GLU A 22 -5.21 5.66 17.00
N LEU A 23 -4.10 6.03 16.36
CA LEU A 23 -3.76 5.56 15.02
C LEU A 23 -3.18 4.13 15.09
N ALA A 24 -3.99 3.15 14.70
CA ALA A 24 -3.61 1.74 14.72
C ALA A 24 -2.97 1.28 13.40
N ALA A 25 -3.30 1.91 12.28
CA ALA A 25 -2.79 1.51 10.97
C ALA A 25 -2.77 2.67 9.97
N TYR A 26 -1.87 2.60 8.98
CA TYR A 26 -1.71 3.61 7.95
C TYR A 26 -1.35 2.98 6.59
N LEU A 27 -1.84 3.61 5.52
CA LEU A 27 -1.42 3.34 4.14
C LEU A 27 -1.45 4.65 3.34
N ARG A 28 -0.47 4.83 2.45
CA ARG A 28 -0.44 5.92 1.47
C ARG A 28 -0.82 5.41 0.08
N ILE A 29 -1.59 6.22 -0.63
CA ILE A 29 -1.96 6.01 -2.02
C ILE A 29 -1.43 7.20 -2.83
N LEU A 30 -0.68 6.90 -3.88
CA LEU A 30 -0.12 7.88 -4.82
C LEU A 30 -0.84 7.74 -6.16
N PRO A 31 -1.22 8.86 -6.81
CA PRO A 31 -1.89 8.82 -8.10
C PRO A 31 -1.00 8.21 -9.19
N PRO A 32 -1.61 7.66 -10.26
CA PRO A 32 -0.87 7.14 -11.40
C PRO A 32 -0.03 8.25 -12.06
N GLY A 33 1.16 7.88 -12.54
CA GLY A 33 2.14 8.77 -13.14
C GLY A 33 3.02 9.55 -12.13
N MET A 34 2.79 9.43 -10.82
CA MET A 34 3.61 10.14 -9.83
C MET A 34 4.94 9.45 -9.57
N VAL A 35 4.92 8.15 -9.30
CA VAL A 35 6.12 7.32 -9.09
C VAL A 35 6.13 6.17 -10.08
N PHE A 36 4.96 5.58 -10.32
CA PHE A 36 4.75 4.52 -11.30
C PHE A 36 3.68 4.95 -12.30
N PRO A 37 3.63 4.37 -13.51
CA PRO A 37 2.48 4.52 -14.41
C PRO A 37 1.16 4.07 -13.77
N GLU A 38 1.21 3.07 -12.88
CA GLU A 38 0.12 2.57 -12.04
C GLU A 38 -0.12 3.45 -10.80
N VAL A 39 -1.23 3.20 -10.10
CA VAL A 39 -1.44 3.72 -8.74
C VAL A 39 -0.36 3.15 -7.82
N GLY A 40 0.31 3.99 -7.05
CA GLY A 40 1.32 3.55 -6.09
C GLY A 40 0.74 3.35 -4.70
N LEU A 41 0.89 2.17 -4.12
CA LEU A 41 0.67 1.96 -2.68
C LEU A 41 1.99 1.91 -1.93
N GLY A 42 2.01 2.51 -0.75
CA GLY A 42 3.19 2.52 0.09
C GLY A 42 2.89 2.78 1.56
N ARG A 43 3.91 2.58 2.40
CA ARG A 43 3.85 2.84 3.84
C ARG A 43 2.74 2.05 4.56
N LEU A 44 2.37 0.85 4.06
CA LEU A 44 1.44 -0.02 4.77
C LEU A 44 2.06 -0.41 6.12
N VAL A 45 1.48 0.08 7.20
CA VAL A 45 1.98 -0.17 8.55
C VAL A 45 0.82 -0.38 9.51
N VAL A 46 1.00 -1.34 10.41
CA VAL A 46 0.11 -1.57 11.56
C VAL A 46 0.94 -1.42 12.82
N ALA A 47 0.48 -0.57 13.73
CA ALA A 47 1.11 -0.32 15.02
C ALA A 47 1.19 -1.64 15.82
N SER A 48 2.29 -1.83 16.54
CA SER A 48 2.64 -3.11 17.18
C SER A 48 1.50 -3.74 18.01
N PRO A 49 0.77 -2.99 18.87
CA PRO A 49 -0.32 -3.53 19.67
C PRO A 49 -1.54 -4.04 18.88
N TYR A 50 -1.61 -3.73 17.58
CA TYR A 50 -2.73 -4.04 16.71
C TYR A 50 -2.39 -5.01 15.58
N ARG A 51 -1.14 -5.49 15.51
CA ARG A 51 -0.72 -6.52 14.55
C ARG A 51 -1.46 -7.85 14.79
N GLY A 52 -1.59 -8.65 13.75
CA GLY A 52 -2.32 -9.93 13.81
C GLY A 52 -3.84 -9.82 13.84
N LYS A 53 -4.41 -8.60 13.94
CA LYS A 53 -5.87 -8.35 13.99
C LYS A 53 -6.51 -8.10 12.62
N GLY A 54 -5.80 -8.44 11.53
CA GLY A 54 -6.31 -8.26 10.16
C GLY A 54 -6.34 -6.82 9.64
N LEU A 55 -5.86 -5.82 10.39
CA LEU A 55 -5.96 -4.40 9.99
C LEU A 55 -5.23 -4.08 8.67
N GLY A 56 -4.12 -4.76 8.39
CA GLY A 56 -3.41 -4.59 7.12
C GLY A 56 -4.26 -5.03 5.91
N HIS A 57 -5.05 -6.09 6.05
CA HIS A 57 -5.97 -6.55 5.00
C HIS A 57 -7.07 -5.50 4.77
N ARG A 58 -7.70 -5.03 5.84
CA ARG A 58 -8.76 -4.01 5.76
C ARG A 58 -8.30 -2.70 5.12
N LEU A 59 -7.08 -2.25 5.43
CA LEU A 59 -6.52 -1.07 4.78
C LEU A 59 -6.32 -1.27 3.28
N LEU A 60 -5.87 -2.46 2.87
CA LEU A 60 -5.66 -2.76 1.46
C LEU A 60 -7.00 -2.84 0.70
N GLU A 61 -8.01 -3.48 1.29
CA GLU A 61 -9.38 -3.52 0.76
C GLU A 61 -9.96 -2.11 0.58
N GLN A 62 -9.78 -1.24 1.59
CA GLN A 62 -10.21 0.15 1.50
C GLN A 62 -9.44 0.90 0.40
N ALA A 63 -8.15 0.61 0.22
CA ALA A 63 -7.36 1.18 -0.86
C ALA A 63 -7.89 0.74 -2.22
N PHE A 64 -8.27 -0.52 -2.41
CA PHE A 64 -8.87 -0.98 -3.65
C PHE A 64 -10.17 -0.22 -3.97
N CYS A 65 -11.01 0.01 -2.97
CA CYS A 65 -12.22 0.81 -3.12
C CYS A 65 -11.90 2.25 -3.55
N GLU A 66 -10.99 2.95 -2.84
CA GLU A 66 -10.62 4.33 -3.19
C GLU A 66 -9.99 4.44 -4.57
N THR A 67 -9.08 3.52 -4.89
CA THR A 67 -8.37 3.53 -6.19
C THR A 67 -9.31 3.21 -7.34
N GLY A 68 -10.26 2.30 -7.17
CA GLY A 68 -11.30 2.02 -8.16
C GLY A 68 -12.24 3.20 -8.40
N GLN A 69 -12.55 3.98 -7.37
CA GLN A 69 -13.38 5.19 -7.50
C GLN A 69 -12.63 6.35 -8.18
N LEU A 70 -11.37 6.59 -7.80
CA LEU A 70 -10.59 7.73 -8.29
C LEU A 70 -9.93 7.48 -9.65
N TRP A 71 -9.49 6.25 -9.89
CA TRP A 71 -8.69 5.85 -11.04
C TRP A 71 -9.15 4.49 -11.58
N SER A 72 -10.43 4.41 -11.94
CA SER A 72 -11.04 3.20 -12.48
C SER A 72 -10.22 2.58 -13.63
N GLY A 73 -10.07 1.26 -13.58
CA GLY A 73 -9.29 0.48 -14.55
C GLY A 73 -7.76 0.66 -14.46
N LYS A 74 -7.24 1.40 -13.49
CA LYS A 74 -5.79 1.49 -13.27
C LYS A 74 -5.30 0.36 -12.39
N ASN A 75 -4.21 -0.26 -12.83
CA ASN A 75 -3.45 -1.22 -12.03
C ASN A 75 -2.86 -0.55 -10.78
N ILE A 76 -2.43 -1.37 -9.84
CA ILE A 76 -1.84 -0.94 -8.57
C ILE A 76 -0.46 -1.57 -8.41
N ARG A 77 0.56 -0.74 -8.12
CA ARG A 77 1.93 -1.18 -7.89
C ARG A 77 2.39 -0.87 -6.47
N ILE A 78 3.20 -1.78 -5.93
CA ILE A 78 3.87 -1.62 -4.64
C ILE A 78 5.33 -2.08 -4.72
N ALA A 79 6.23 -1.30 -4.13
CA ALA A 79 7.57 -1.75 -3.74
C ALA A 79 7.44 -2.46 -2.38
N ALA A 80 7.29 -3.78 -2.39
CA ALA A 80 7.03 -4.57 -1.18
C ALA A 80 8.33 -5.09 -0.57
N GLN A 81 8.45 -5.04 0.76
CA GLN A 81 9.49 -5.79 1.46
C GLN A 81 9.30 -7.29 1.20
N VAL A 82 10.38 -8.01 0.88
CA VAL A 82 10.32 -9.41 0.43
C VAL A 82 9.58 -10.31 1.42
N TYR A 83 9.70 -10.06 2.73
CA TYR A 83 8.99 -10.86 3.74
C TYR A 83 7.46 -10.68 3.70
N LEU A 84 6.95 -9.57 3.14
CA LEU A 84 5.53 -9.32 2.93
C LEU A 84 5.00 -9.87 1.60
N LYS A 85 5.85 -10.48 0.76
CA LYS A 85 5.45 -11.01 -0.54
C LYS A 85 4.25 -11.95 -0.44
N LYS A 86 4.23 -12.88 0.52
CA LYS A 86 3.10 -13.80 0.74
C LYS A 86 1.81 -13.08 1.11
N PHE A 87 1.90 -12.00 1.89
CA PHE A 87 0.76 -11.17 2.25
C PHE A 87 0.15 -10.54 0.98
N TYR A 88 0.97 -9.91 0.12
CA TYR A 88 0.44 -9.29 -1.11
C TYR A 88 -0.03 -10.32 -2.15
N LEU A 89 0.63 -11.48 -2.25
CA LEU A 89 0.14 -12.58 -3.09
C LEU A 89 -1.28 -13.01 -2.70
N SER A 90 -1.60 -13.02 -1.40
CA SER A 90 -2.95 -13.37 -0.93
C SER A 90 -4.03 -12.35 -1.34
N HIS A 91 -3.62 -11.15 -1.77
CA HIS A 91 -4.48 -10.10 -2.29
C HIS A 91 -4.44 -10.00 -3.82
N GLY A 92 -3.90 -11.01 -4.51
CA GLY A 92 -3.88 -11.06 -5.98
C GLY A 92 -2.73 -10.31 -6.65
N PHE A 93 -1.81 -9.71 -5.89
CA PHE A 93 -0.62 -9.11 -6.48
C PHE A 93 0.29 -10.19 -7.07
N THR A 94 0.98 -9.84 -8.15
CA THR A 94 2.01 -10.68 -8.78
C THR A 94 3.37 -9.99 -8.71
N THR A 95 4.45 -10.76 -8.59
CA THR A 95 5.81 -10.20 -8.64
C THR A 95 6.18 -9.84 -10.07
N ILE A 96 6.70 -8.63 -10.27
CA ILE A 96 7.07 -8.11 -11.60
C ILE A 96 8.56 -7.72 -11.70
N SER A 97 9.33 -7.81 -10.61
CA SER A 97 10.76 -7.55 -10.60
C SER A 97 11.55 -8.71 -9.97
N ARG A 98 12.88 -8.65 -10.12
CA ARG A 98 13.79 -9.37 -9.23
C ARG A 98 13.84 -8.69 -7.86
N ASN A 99 14.34 -9.41 -6.85
CA ASN A 99 14.60 -8.79 -5.55
C ASN A 99 15.73 -7.76 -5.68
N TYR A 100 15.60 -6.64 -4.97
CA TYR A 100 16.62 -5.59 -4.87
C TYR A 100 16.74 -5.10 -3.43
N LEU A 101 17.78 -4.34 -3.11
CA LEU A 101 17.93 -3.70 -1.80
C LEU A 101 17.47 -2.25 -1.88
N GLU A 102 16.68 -1.84 -0.90
CA GLU A 102 16.32 -0.44 -0.64
C GLU A 102 16.60 -0.19 0.85
N ASP A 103 17.50 0.76 1.13
CA ASP A 103 18.00 1.07 2.48
C ASP A 103 18.49 -0.17 3.27
N GLY A 104 19.12 -1.13 2.56
CA GLY A 104 19.62 -2.38 3.14
C GLY A 104 18.55 -3.44 3.40
N ILE A 105 17.29 -3.18 3.08
CA ILE A 105 16.17 -4.12 3.24
C ILE A 105 15.82 -4.72 1.87
N PRO A 106 15.67 -6.05 1.76
CA PRO A 106 15.23 -6.69 0.53
C PRO A 106 13.80 -6.29 0.16
N HIS A 107 13.64 -5.77 -1.06
CA HIS A 107 12.37 -5.38 -1.67
C HIS A 107 12.14 -6.09 -3.01
N VAL A 108 10.89 -6.09 -3.45
CA VAL A 108 10.42 -6.63 -4.72
C VAL A 108 9.21 -5.83 -5.19
N ASP A 109 9.16 -5.48 -6.47
CA ASP A 109 8.00 -4.83 -7.04
C ASP A 109 6.90 -5.84 -7.32
N MET A 110 5.69 -5.48 -6.94
CA MET A 110 4.50 -6.28 -7.17
C MET A 110 3.38 -5.45 -7.79
N CYS A 111 2.58 -6.07 -8.65
CA CYS A 111 1.48 -5.42 -9.37
C CYS A 111 0.18 -6.22 -9.22
N LEU A 112 -0.91 -5.51 -8.94
CA LEU A 112 -2.28 -6.00 -9.06
C LEU A 112 -2.87 -5.45 -10.35
N THR A 113 -3.22 -6.35 -11.27
CA THR A 113 -3.87 -6.00 -12.54
C THR A 113 -5.37 -5.88 -12.30
N ASN A 114 -5.93 -4.70 -12.59
CA ASN A 114 -7.35 -4.48 -12.60
C ASN A 114 -7.86 -4.67 -14.04
N SER A 115 -8.78 -5.60 -14.24
CA SER A 115 -9.42 -5.90 -15.52
C SER A 115 -10.64 -5.02 -15.78
#